data_AF-A0A484ZEL8-F1
#
_entry.id   AF-A0A484ZEL8-F1
#
_cell.length_a   1.000
_cell.length_b   1.000
_cell.length_c   1.000
_cell.angle_alpha   90.00
_cell.angle_beta   90.00
_cell.angle_gamma   90.00
#
_symmetry.space_group_name_H-M   'P 1'
#
loop_
_entity.id
_entity.type
_entity.pdbx_description
1 polymer ?
#
loop_
_entity_poly.entity_id
_entity_poly.type
_entity_poly.pdbx_seq_one_letter_code
_entity_poly.pdbx_strand_id
1 'polypeptide(L)'
;MSISSSAQIGRHCVIESGVNIGARVRIGPFCTIAAGVDIGDGTMVGSHSVINGLTRLGRDNMIGPYSSIGEVNQDLKYANEATGVVIGDRNRIEKTCHYPSRNPSGQWSYSYWPR
;
A
#
# COMPACT_ATOMS: atom_id res chain seq x y z
N MET A 1 -16.34 0.17 0.43
CA MET A 1 -15.50 -0.39 1.51
C MET A 1 -15.88 -1.84 1.69
N SER A 2 -14.94 -2.76 1.53
CA SER A 2 -15.15 -4.17 1.85
C SER A 2 -13.93 -4.71 2.59
N ILE A 3 -14.10 -5.04 3.87
CA ILE A 3 -13.06 -5.71 4.67
C ILE A 3 -13.51 -7.15 4.89
N SER A 4 -12.68 -8.12 4.49
CA SER A 4 -12.96 -9.53 4.75
C SER A 4 -13.07 -9.79 6.26
N SER A 5 -14.03 -10.63 6.66
CA SER A 5 -14.19 -11.09 8.06
C SER A 5 -12.95 -11.83 8.59
N SER A 6 -12.08 -12.32 7.71
CA SER A 6 -10.84 -13.01 8.05
C SER A 6 -9.61 -12.09 8.13
N ALA A 7 -9.76 -10.81 7.81
CA ALA A 7 -8.68 -9.84 7.91
C ALA A 7 -8.40 -9.50 9.38
N GLN A 8 -7.13 -9.27 9.70
CA GLN A 8 -6.68 -8.90 11.04
C GLN A 8 -6.13 -7.48 11.01
N ILE A 9 -6.74 -6.58 11.77
CA ILE A 9 -6.37 -5.16 11.82
C ILE A 9 -5.81 -4.85 13.21
N GLY A 10 -4.60 -4.31 13.24
CA GLY A 10 -3.92 -3.93 14.46
C GLY A 10 -4.60 -2.77 15.20
N ARG A 11 -4.19 -2.56 16.45
CA ARG A 11 -4.72 -1.46 17.27
C ARG A 11 -4.32 -0.10 16.68
N HIS A 12 -5.19 0.89 16.87
CA HIS A 12 -4.95 2.28 16.47
C HIS A 12 -4.67 2.47 14.97
N CYS A 13 -5.17 1.57 14.11
CA CYS A 13 -5.15 1.81 12.68
C CYS A 13 -6.23 2.82 12.29
N VAL A 14 -5.93 3.66 11.31
CA VAL A 14 -6.91 4.50 10.62
C VAL A 14 -7.19 3.86 9.27
N ILE A 15 -8.44 3.45 9.06
CA ILE A 15 -8.89 2.84 7.80
C ILE A 15 -10.01 3.68 7.25
N GLU A 16 -9.77 4.33 6.12
CA GLU A 16 -10.76 5.22 5.52
C GLU A 16 -11.87 4.44 4.80
N SER A 17 -13.01 5.12 4.59
CA SER A 17 -14.09 4.57 3.78
C SER A 17 -13.66 4.45 2.32
N GLY A 18 -13.98 3.33 1.69
CA GLY A 18 -13.66 3.09 0.28
C GLY A 18 -12.46 2.17 0.05
N VAL A 19 -11.85 1.63 1.11
CA VAL A 19 -10.82 0.59 0.99
C VAL A 19 -11.40 -0.78 0.69
N ASN A 20 -10.63 -1.63 0.01
CA ASN A 20 -10.92 -3.05 -0.16
C ASN A 20 -9.78 -3.87 0.44
N ILE A 21 -10.10 -4.72 1.41
CA ILE A 21 -9.15 -5.56 2.14
C ILE A 21 -9.56 -7.02 1.99
N GLY A 22 -8.71 -7.79 1.32
CA GLY A 22 -8.89 -9.21 1.03
C GLY A 22 -8.85 -10.13 2.25
N ALA A 23 -9.05 -11.42 2.00
CA ALA A 23 -9.05 -12.46 3.00
C ALA A 23 -7.65 -12.69 3.59
N ARG A 24 -7.58 -13.00 4.89
CA ARG A 24 -6.33 -13.29 5.63
C ARG A 24 -5.27 -12.17 5.57
N VAL A 25 -5.66 -10.95 5.17
CA VAL A 25 -4.77 -9.78 5.24
C VAL A 25 -4.45 -9.48 6.70
N ARG A 26 -3.20 -9.09 6.98
CA ARG A 26 -2.76 -8.68 8.32
C ARG A 26 -2.20 -7.27 8.26
N ILE A 27 -2.80 -6.35 9.00
CA ILE A 27 -2.34 -4.97 9.12
C ILE A 27 -1.80 -4.77 10.53
N GLY A 28 -0.53 -4.38 10.65
CA GLY A 28 0.11 -4.08 11.92
C GLY A 28 -0.48 -2.84 12.59
N PRO A 29 -0.24 -2.64 13.90
CA PRO A 29 -0.76 -1.48 14.62
C PRO A 29 -0.26 -0.15 14.03
N PHE A 30 -1.05 0.90 14.25
CA PHE A 30 -0.74 2.28 13.85
C PHE A 30 -0.56 2.48 12.33
N CYS A 31 -1.20 1.65 11.51
CA CYS A 31 -1.20 1.87 10.06
C CYS A 31 -2.30 2.84 9.64
N THR A 32 -2.05 3.56 8.56
CA THR A 32 -3.06 4.38 7.87
C THR A 32 -3.30 3.80 6.48
N ILE A 33 -4.55 3.45 6.18
CA ILE A 33 -4.99 2.97 4.87
C ILE A 33 -6.04 3.92 4.32
N ALA A 34 -5.68 4.70 3.30
CA ALA A 34 -6.52 5.75 2.74
C ALA A 34 -7.55 5.22 1.73
N ALA A 35 -8.55 6.04 1.40
CA ALA A 35 -9.56 5.71 0.42
C ALA A 35 -8.94 5.41 -0.96
N GLY A 36 -9.49 4.43 -1.68
CA GLY A 36 -8.99 4.01 -3.00
C GLY A 36 -7.91 2.93 -2.98
N VAL A 37 -7.52 2.47 -1.78
CA VAL A 37 -6.56 1.37 -1.62
C VAL A 37 -7.24 -0.01 -1.73
N ASP A 38 -6.67 -0.88 -2.56
CA ASP A 38 -6.99 -2.30 -2.68
C ASP A 38 -5.83 -3.16 -2.16
N ILE A 39 -6.11 -4.05 -1.19
CA ILE A 39 -5.12 -4.99 -0.63
C ILE A 39 -5.59 -6.43 -0.88
N GLY A 40 -4.82 -7.16 -1.70
CA GLY A 40 -5.08 -8.56 -2.03
C GLY A 40 -4.86 -9.53 -0.88
N ASP A 41 -5.50 -10.70 -1.00
CA ASP A 41 -5.51 -11.75 0.02
C ASP A 41 -4.12 -12.14 0.52
N GLY A 42 -4.01 -12.45 1.81
CA GLY A 42 -2.77 -12.94 2.44
C GLY A 42 -1.67 -11.89 2.61
N THR A 43 -1.85 -10.67 2.08
CA THR A 43 -0.87 -9.59 2.23
C THR A 43 -0.72 -9.16 3.69
N MET A 44 0.53 -8.90 4.08
CA MET A 44 0.91 -8.41 5.40
C MET A 44 1.45 -6.98 5.28
N VAL A 45 0.92 -6.06 6.08
CA VAL A 45 1.37 -4.67 6.21
C VAL A 45 1.99 -4.49 7.60
N GLY A 46 3.27 -4.15 7.65
CA GLY A 46 3.99 -3.91 8.89
C GLY A 46 3.52 -2.63 9.60
N SER A 47 3.70 -2.59 10.92
CA SER A 47 3.28 -1.48 11.78
C SER A 47 3.76 -0.11 11.29
N HIS A 48 3.01 0.94 11.61
CA HIS A 48 3.34 2.33 11.27
C HIS A 48 3.49 2.58 9.76
N SER A 49 2.90 1.75 8.90
CA SER A 49 2.93 1.97 7.45
C SER A 49 1.75 2.83 7.00
N VAL A 50 1.98 3.60 5.95
CA VAL A 50 0.97 4.43 5.30
C VAL A 50 0.78 3.92 3.88
N ILE A 51 -0.45 3.51 3.56
CA ILE A 51 -0.84 3.10 2.20
C ILE A 51 -1.91 4.09 1.74
N ASN A 52 -1.62 4.83 0.67
CA ASN A 52 -2.40 5.99 0.26
C ASN A 52 -2.67 5.99 -1.26
N GLY A 53 -3.48 6.93 -1.73
CA GLY A 53 -3.77 7.16 -3.14
C GLY A 53 -4.44 5.98 -3.85
N LEU A 54 -4.40 5.99 -5.18
CA LEU A 54 -4.89 4.89 -6.02
C LEU A 54 -3.89 3.72 -6.01
N THR A 55 -3.83 3.00 -4.89
CA THR A 55 -2.86 1.93 -4.68
C THR A 55 -3.52 0.55 -4.72
N ARG A 56 -2.95 -0.34 -5.52
CA ARG A 56 -3.31 -1.76 -5.55
C ARG A 56 -2.12 -2.62 -5.14
N LEU A 57 -2.29 -3.37 -4.06
CA LEU A 57 -1.39 -4.42 -3.64
C LEU A 57 -2.00 -5.77 -4.02
N GLY A 58 -1.25 -6.60 -4.73
CA GLY A 58 -1.63 -7.98 -5.02
C GLY A 58 -1.65 -8.88 -3.78
N ARG A 59 -1.62 -10.19 -3.99
CA ARG A 59 -1.71 -11.22 -2.95
C ARG A 59 -0.37 -11.54 -2.33
N ASP A 60 -0.40 -12.00 -1.08
CA ASP A 60 0.75 -12.56 -0.36
C ASP A 60 1.99 -11.64 -0.34
N ASN A 61 1.77 -10.32 -0.39
CA ASN A 61 2.86 -9.35 -0.22
C ASN A 61 3.28 -9.25 1.24
N MET A 62 4.54 -8.95 1.49
CA MET A 62 5.06 -8.59 2.80
C MET A 62 5.61 -7.18 2.75
N ILE A 63 4.87 -6.23 3.31
CA ILE A 63 5.27 -4.82 3.42
C ILE A 63 5.87 -4.63 4.81
N GLY A 64 7.15 -4.23 4.86
CA GLY A 64 7.85 -3.97 6.11
C GLY A 64 7.28 -2.76 6.86
N PRO A 65 7.55 -2.65 8.18
CA PRO A 65 7.09 -1.52 8.97
C PRO A 65 7.68 -0.19 8.50
N TYR A 66 6.99 0.90 8.82
CA TYR A 66 7.35 2.27 8.45
C TYR A 66 7.42 2.51 6.93
N SER A 67 6.73 1.68 6.14
CA SER A 67 6.68 1.86 4.69
C SER A 67 5.63 2.87 4.29
N SER A 68 5.90 3.61 3.23
CA SER A 68 5.00 4.60 2.65
C SER A 68 4.77 4.25 1.18
N ILE A 69 3.53 3.89 0.83
CA ILE A 69 3.17 3.41 -0.51
C ILE A 69 2.01 4.24 -1.04
N GLY A 70 2.13 4.73 -2.27
CA GLY A 70 1.08 5.47 -2.97
C GLY A 70 1.01 6.96 -2.63
N GLU A 71 1.97 7.48 -1.87
CA GLU A 71 2.08 8.92 -1.60
C GLU A 71 2.30 9.73 -2.88
N VAL A 72 2.07 11.04 -2.80
CA VAL A 72 2.38 11.97 -3.90
C VAL A 72 3.87 11.87 -4.26
N ASN A 73 4.18 11.79 -5.57
CA ASN A 73 5.57 11.82 -6.00
C ASN A 73 6.23 13.19 -5.83
N GLN A 74 7.55 13.16 -5.81
CA GLN A 74 8.39 14.33 -5.59
C GLN A 74 8.70 15.10 -6.89
N ASP A 75 8.04 14.75 -8.01
CA ASP A 75 8.23 15.48 -9.27
C ASP A 75 7.59 16.88 -9.15
N LEU A 76 8.39 17.92 -9.36
CA LEU A 76 7.93 19.31 -9.33
C LEU A 76 6.85 19.61 -10.40
N LYS A 77 6.72 18.74 -11.41
CA LYS A 77 5.70 18.87 -12.45
C LYS A 77 4.36 18.24 -12.07
N TYR A 78 4.31 17.46 -11.01
CA TYR A 78 3.07 16.83 -10.56
C TYR A 78 2.05 17.90 -10.17
N ALA A 79 0.84 17.79 -10.71
CA ALA A 79 -0.22 18.76 -10.61
C ALA A 79 -1.54 18.12 -10.15
N ASN A 80 -1.45 17.17 -9.21
CA ASN A 80 -2.60 16.44 -8.66
C ASN A 80 -3.36 15.59 -9.69
N GLU A 81 -2.66 15.09 -10.71
CA GLU A 81 -3.26 14.13 -11.64
C GLU A 81 -3.61 12.82 -10.92
N ALA A 82 -4.63 12.12 -11.43
CA ALA A 82 -5.06 10.84 -10.88
C ALA A 82 -4.01 9.74 -11.18
N THR A 83 -3.01 9.63 -10.33
CA THR A 83 -1.93 8.65 -10.45
C THR A 83 -1.97 7.64 -9.30
N GLY A 84 -1.29 6.51 -9.47
CA GLY A 84 -1.41 5.38 -8.57
C GLY A 84 -0.20 4.47 -8.56
N VAL A 85 -0.25 3.47 -7.69
CA VAL A 85 0.77 2.43 -7.53
C VAL A 85 0.11 1.07 -7.71
N VAL A 86 0.74 0.19 -8.49
CA VAL A 86 0.32 -1.21 -8.60
C VAL A 86 1.52 -2.09 -8.25
N ILE A 87 1.40 -2.83 -7.15
CA ILE A 87 2.35 -3.84 -6.72
C ILE A 87 1.67 -5.19 -6.94
N GLY A 88 2.35 -6.10 -7.64
CA GLY A 88 1.84 -7.44 -7.96
C GLY A 88 1.76 -8.35 -6.72
N ASP A 89 1.91 -9.66 -6.94
CA ASP A 89 1.84 -10.65 -5.86
C ASP A 89 3.22 -11.02 -5.31
N ARG A 90 3.27 -11.50 -4.06
CA ARG A 90 4.43 -12.16 -3.44
C ARG A 90 5.70 -11.31 -3.39
N ASN A 91 5.56 -9.99 -3.33
CA ASN A 91 6.69 -9.08 -3.15
C ASN A 91 7.08 -9.01 -1.67
N ARG A 92 8.38 -8.90 -1.42
CA ARG A 92 8.93 -8.55 -0.11
C ARG A 92 9.45 -7.12 -0.19
N ILE A 93 8.68 -6.19 0.36
CA ILE A 93 9.09 -4.80 0.52
C ILE A 93 9.66 -4.67 1.92
N GLU A 94 10.95 -4.37 2.00
CA GLU A 94 11.67 -4.23 3.26
C GLU A 94 11.14 -3.06 4.10
N LYS A 95 11.60 -2.98 5.36
CA LYS A 95 11.26 -1.87 6.26
C LYS A 95 11.67 -0.52 5.65
N THR A 96 10.95 0.55 6.02
CA THR A 96 11.27 1.95 5.66
C THR A 96 11.28 2.26 4.16
N CYS A 97 10.61 1.45 3.33
CA CYS A 97 10.55 1.72 1.89
C CYS A 97 9.53 2.80 1.55
N HIS A 98 9.84 3.61 0.52
CA HIS A 98 8.97 4.65 0.00
C HIS A 98 8.70 4.41 -1.49
N TYR A 99 7.43 4.22 -1.85
CA TYR A 99 6.93 3.97 -3.20
C TYR A 99 5.90 5.03 -3.57
N PRO A 100 6.31 6.17 -4.15
CA PRO A 100 5.39 7.22 -4.53
C PRO A 100 4.56 6.86 -5.79
N SER A 101 3.36 7.43 -5.88
CA SER A 101 2.46 7.42 -7.02
C SER A 101 3.15 7.91 -8.30
N ARG A 102 2.83 7.30 -9.45
CA ARG A 102 3.51 7.59 -10.72
C ARG A 102 3.31 9.05 -11.17
N ASN A 103 4.18 9.57 -12.04
CA ASN A 103 3.84 10.71 -12.91
C ASN A 103 3.20 10.22 -14.23
N PRO A 104 2.37 11.03 -14.91
CA PRO A 104 1.77 10.63 -16.20
C PRO A 104 2.81 10.32 -17.29
N SER A 105 4.03 10.88 -17.18
CA SER A 105 5.12 10.73 -18.15
C SER A 105 5.93 9.43 -18.02
N GLY A 106 5.66 8.61 -17.01
CA GLY A 106 5.86 7.18 -17.12
C GLY A 106 7.10 6.57 -16.48
N GLN A 107 7.82 7.26 -15.60
CA GLN A 107 8.98 6.65 -14.92
C GLN A 107 8.55 5.63 -13.85
N TRP A 108 9.10 4.42 -13.93
CA TRP A 108 8.84 3.32 -12.99
C TRP A 108 9.79 3.41 -11.79
N SER A 109 9.23 3.45 -10.58
CA SER A 109 10.00 3.31 -9.34
C SER A 109 10.09 1.82 -8.96
N TYR A 110 11.28 1.26 -9.18
CA TYR A 110 11.79 -0.09 -8.91
C TYR A 110 11.10 -0.98 -7.87
N SER A 111 10.79 -2.22 -8.24
CA SER A 111 10.66 -3.35 -7.31
C SER A 111 12.05 -3.84 -6.88
N TYR A 112 12.39 -3.74 -5.60
CA TYR A 112 13.52 -4.47 -5.03
C TYR A 112 13.15 -5.96 -4.93
N TRP A 113 13.90 -6.82 -5.63
CA TRP A 113 13.93 -8.26 -5.37
C TRP A 113 15.13 -8.55 -4.46
N PRO A 114 14.96 -8.97 -3.20
CA PRO A 114 15.92 -9.90 -2.61
C PRO A 114 15.53 -11.32 -3.06
N ARG A 115 16.56 -12.05 -3.48
CA ARG A 115 16.56 -13.40 -4.07
C ARG A 115 15.66 -14.42 -3.38
#